data_AF-A0A7W8V531-F1
#
_entry.id   AF-A0A7W8V531-F1
#
_cell.length_a   1.000
_cell.length_b   1.000
_cell.length_c   1.000
_cell.angle_alpha   90.00
_cell.angle_beta   90.00
_cell.angle_gamma   90.00
#
_symmetry.space_group_name_H-M   'P 1'
#
loop_
_entity.id
_entity.type
_entity.pdbx_description
1 polymer ?
#
loop_
_entity_poly.entity_id
_entity_poly.type
_entity_poly.pdbx_seq_one_letter_code
_entity_poly.pdbx_strand_id
1 'polypeptide(L)'
;MCRVLNRLPETAAARYLGDHAIQHADWGSRRIDFQPYPYPSYTEELVRRLKATQVEGASQFLASLDPKQVASDLVDDRFVKKSIEASRGLSAFGQEAGYTRKETILV
;
A
#
# COMPACT_ATOMS: atom_id res chain seq x y z
N MET A 1 3.37 -1.98 21.34
CA MET A 1 3.83 -2.93 20.30
C MET A 1 2.79 -2.93 19.19
N CYS A 2 3.08 -2.34 18.03
CA CYS A 2 2.10 -2.18 16.95
C CYS A 2 1.97 -3.53 16.19
N ARG A 3 0.82 -4.20 16.32
CA ARG A 3 0.56 -5.49 15.66
C ARG A 3 0.07 -5.21 14.26
N VAL A 4 0.87 -5.54 13.25
CA VAL A 4 0.54 -5.29 11.85
C VAL A 4 -0.62 -6.19 11.46
N LEU A 5 -1.70 -5.58 10.97
CA LEU A 5 -2.93 -6.26 10.58
C LEU A 5 -2.75 -6.85 9.18
N ASN A 6 -2.02 -7.96 9.10
CA ASN A 6 -2.09 -8.84 7.94
C ASN A 6 -3.38 -9.70 7.99
N ARG A 7 -3.66 -10.50 6.95
CA ARG A 7 -4.79 -11.46 6.87
C ARG A 7 -5.14 -11.99 8.26
N LEU A 8 -6.35 -11.66 8.72
CA LEU A 8 -6.83 -12.08 10.03
C LEU A 8 -6.59 -13.59 10.18
N PRO A 9 -5.95 -14.06 11.27
CA PRO A 9 -6.01 -15.48 11.57
C PRO A 9 -7.48 -15.88 11.61
N GLU A 10 -7.85 -17.08 11.15
CA GLU A 10 -9.26 -17.53 11.04
C GLU A 10 -10.07 -17.26 12.32
N THR A 11 -9.40 -17.27 13.47
CA THR A 11 -9.94 -16.91 14.79
C THR A 11 -10.50 -15.50 14.90
N ALA A 12 -9.94 -14.51 14.20
CA ALA A 12 -10.46 -13.15 14.21
C ALA A 12 -11.62 -12.94 13.23
N ALA A 13 -11.67 -13.70 12.12
CA ALA A 13 -12.84 -13.71 11.24
C ALA A 13 -14.09 -14.24 11.97
N ALA A 14 -13.93 -15.33 12.74
CA ALA A 14 -15.00 -15.87 13.59
C ALA A 14 -15.52 -14.84 14.61
N ARG A 15 -14.62 -14.07 15.23
CA ARG A 15 -15.01 -12.99 16.16
C ARG A 15 -15.82 -11.90 15.46
N TYR A 16 -15.41 -11.46 14.27
CA TYR A 16 -16.14 -10.41 13.56
C TYR A 16 -17.50 -10.87 13.00
N LEU A 17 -17.66 -12.16 12.72
CA LEU A 17 -18.96 -12.75 12.41
C LEU A 17 -19.85 -12.81 13.65
N GLY A 18 -19.29 -13.21 14.81
CA GLY A 18 -20.00 -13.24 16.09
C GLY A 18 -20.44 -11.87 16.60
N ASP A 19 -19.61 -10.84 16.39
CA ASP A 19 -19.88 -9.46 16.82
C ASP A 19 -20.72 -8.67 15.77
N HIS A 20 -21.21 -9.33 14.71
CA HIS A 20 -21.96 -8.73 13.59
C HIS A 20 -21.26 -7.57 12.85
N ALA A 21 -19.94 -7.45 12.99
CA ALA A 21 -19.14 -6.46 12.27
C ALA A 21 -18.99 -6.80 10.77
N ILE A 22 -19.16 -8.07 10.40
CA ILE A 22 -19.24 -8.53 9.01
C ILE A 22 -20.71 -8.87 8.71
N GLN A 23 -21.37 -8.04 7.91
CA GLN A 23 -22.77 -8.25 7.50
C GLN A 23 -22.89 -9.13 6.25
N HIS A 24 -21.89 -9.08 5.36
CA HIS A 24 -21.85 -9.82 4.10
C HIS A 24 -20.57 -10.66 4.04
N ALA A 25 -20.61 -11.82 4.69
CA ALA A 25 -19.47 -12.73 4.80
C ALA A 25 -19.06 -13.33 3.44
N ASP A 26 -20.01 -13.45 2.53
CA ASP A 26 -19.88 -13.97 1.17
C ASP A 26 -19.03 -13.07 0.25
N TRP A 27 -18.89 -11.78 0.57
CA TRP A 27 -18.10 -10.84 -0.23
C TRP A 27 -16.58 -11.08 -0.15
N GLY A 28 -16.11 -11.88 0.83
CA GLY A 28 -14.70 -12.23 0.96
C GLY A 28 -13.77 -11.04 1.13
N SER A 29 -14.27 -9.91 1.64
CA SER A 29 -13.51 -8.66 1.70
C SER A 29 -12.30 -8.79 2.64
N ARG A 30 -11.10 -8.57 2.10
CA ARG A 30 -9.90 -8.33 2.94
C ARG A 30 -10.10 -7.01 3.68
N ARG A 31 -10.10 -7.05 5.02
CA ARG A 31 -10.06 -5.83 5.84
C ARG A 31 -8.73 -5.14 5.66
N ILE A 32 -8.73 -3.79 5.74
CA ILE A 32 -7.62 -2.85 5.56
C ILE A 32 -6.26 -3.56 5.57
N ASP A 33 -5.81 -3.93 4.37
CA ASP A 33 -4.56 -4.65 4.17
C ASP A 33 -3.43 -3.61 4.21
N PHE A 34 -2.51 -3.75 5.16
CA PHE A 34 -1.38 -2.84 5.28
C PHE A 34 -0.15 -3.47 4.62
N GLN A 35 0.23 -2.94 3.46
CA GLN A 35 1.51 -3.26 2.86
C GLN A 35 2.60 -2.39 3.49
N PRO A 36 3.62 -2.99 4.12
CA PRO A 36 4.56 -2.24 4.95
C PRO A 36 5.57 -1.42 4.16
N TYR A 37 5.77 -1.72 2.88
CA TYR A 37 6.80 -1.10 2.05
C TYR A 37 6.19 -0.21 0.96
N PRO A 38 6.60 1.07 0.86
CA PRO A 38 6.08 2.01 -0.13
C PRO A 38 6.77 1.80 -1.48
N TYR A 39 6.26 0.86 -2.29
CA TYR A 39 6.81 0.61 -3.62
C TYR A 39 6.74 1.88 -4.51
N PRO A 40 7.85 2.27 -5.18
CA PRO A 40 7.89 3.48 -6.01
C PRO A 40 6.83 3.52 -7.10
N SER A 41 6.47 2.35 -7.66
CA SER A 41 5.50 2.20 -8.74
C SER A 41 4.15 2.83 -8.40
N TYR A 42 3.72 2.80 -7.14
CA TYR A 42 2.47 3.44 -6.71
C TYR A 42 2.53 4.96 -6.86
N THR A 43 3.58 5.59 -6.34
CA THR A 43 3.76 7.05 -6.42
C THR A 43 3.95 7.50 -7.87
N GLU A 44 4.71 6.73 -8.66
CA GLU A 44 4.85 7.01 -10.10
C GLU A 44 3.49 7.04 -10.81
N GLU A 45 2.64 6.04 -10.55
CA GLU A 45 1.32 5.92 -11.16
C GLU A 45 0.33 6.96 -10.65
N LEU A 46 0.42 7.31 -9.36
CA LEU A 46 -0.32 8.43 -8.79
C LEU A 46 0.02 9.73 -9.54
N VAL A 47 1.29 10.02 -9.77
CA VAL A 47 1.71 11.22 -10.53
C VAL A 47 1.21 11.15 -11.97
N ARG A 48 1.32 9.99 -12.66
CA ARG A 48 0.78 9.81 -14.02
C ARG A 48 -0.73 10.11 -14.07
N ARG A 49 -1.50 9.62 -13.10
CA ARG A 49 -2.95 9.87 -13.02
C ARG A 49 -3.25 11.33 -12.70
N LEU A 50 -2.53 11.94 -11.76
CA LEU A 50 -2.71 13.36 -11.41
C LEU A 50 -2.53 14.29 -12.61
N LYS A 51 -1.67 13.95 -13.57
CA LYS A 51 -1.53 14.73 -14.81
C LYS A 51 -2.76 14.69 -15.71
N ALA A 52 -3.57 13.64 -15.64
CA ALA A 52 -4.80 13.47 -16.41
C ALA A 52 -6.06 13.85 -15.62
N THR A 53 -5.94 13.97 -14.30
CA THR A 53 -7.03 14.38 -13.41
C THR A 53 -7.26 15.89 -13.54
N GLN A 54 -8.51 16.30 -13.69
CA GLN A 54 -8.90 17.71 -13.57
C GLN A 54 -8.62 18.18 -12.13
N VAL A 55 -7.73 19.17 -11.98
CA VAL A 55 -7.40 19.79 -10.68
C VAL A 55 -7.65 21.30 -10.79
N GLU A 56 -8.42 21.85 -9.85
CA GLU A 56 -8.64 23.29 -9.74
C GLU A 56 -7.44 24.02 -9.12
N GLY A 57 -7.21 25.28 -9.53
CA GLY A 57 -6.10 26.11 -9.06
C GLY A 57 -4.84 26.03 -9.94
N ALA A 58 -3.67 26.28 -9.35
CA ALA A 58 -2.39 26.29 -10.06
C ALA A 58 -1.85 24.88 -10.24
N SER A 59 -2.27 24.19 -11.30
CA SER A 59 -1.90 22.79 -11.60
C SER A 59 -0.83 22.66 -12.70
N GLN A 60 -0.34 23.77 -13.27
CA GLN A 60 0.59 23.75 -14.41
C GLN A 60 1.90 23.02 -14.09
N PHE A 61 2.33 23.03 -12.83
CA PHE A 61 3.54 22.31 -12.39
C PHE A 61 3.40 20.79 -12.53
N LEU A 62 2.19 20.23 -12.45
CA LEU A 62 1.99 18.78 -12.57
C LEU A 62 2.47 18.26 -13.93
N ALA A 63 2.32 19.07 -14.99
CA ALA A 63 2.75 18.70 -16.33
C ALA A 63 4.27 18.46 -16.41
N SER A 64 5.08 19.24 -15.67
CA SER A 64 6.55 19.17 -15.71
C SER A 64 7.17 18.08 -14.84
N LEU A 65 6.40 17.43 -13.95
CA LEU A 65 6.93 16.43 -13.03
C LEU A 65 7.35 15.14 -13.76
N ASP A 66 8.54 14.63 -13.48
CA ASP A 66 8.89 13.24 -13.80
C ASP A 66 8.40 12.31 -12.68
N PRO A 67 7.49 11.37 -12.94
CA PRO A 67 6.99 10.43 -11.92
C PRO A 67 8.10 9.70 -11.14
N LYS A 68 9.19 9.30 -11.81
CA LYS A 68 10.30 8.57 -11.16
C LYS A 68 11.05 9.48 -10.18
N GLN A 69 11.31 10.71 -10.60
CA GLN A 69 11.97 11.69 -9.75
C GLN A 69 11.12 12.00 -8.52
N VAL A 70 9.81 12.22 -8.69
CA VAL A 70 8.89 12.49 -7.57
C VAL A 70 8.85 11.33 -6.58
N ALA A 71 8.82 10.07 -7.06
CA ALA A 71 8.84 8.91 -6.19
C ALA A 71 10.12 8.85 -5.33
N SER A 72 11.28 9.12 -5.93
CA SER A 72 12.56 9.13 -5.21
C SER A 72 12.73 10.34 -4.28
N ASP A 73 12.14 11.49 -4.61
CA ASP A 73 12.30 12.74 -3.87
C ASP A 73 11.38 12.81 -2.64
N LEU A 74 10.14 12.31 -2.76
CA LEU A 74 9.14 12.39 -1.70
C LEU A 74 9.16 11.19 -0.75
N VAL A 75 9.64 10.03 -1.19
CA VAL A 75 9.56 8.78 -0.42
C VAL A 75 10.95 8.33 0.00
N ASP A 76 11.27 8.53 1.29
CA ASP A 76 12.47 7.94 1.90
C ASP A 76 12.16 6.55 2.46
N ASP A 77 12.42 5.53 1.65
CA ASP A 77 12.15 4.14 2.02
C ASP A 77 13.14 3.54 3.03
N ARG A 78 14.25 4.24 3.32
CA ARG A 78 15.37 3.69 4.10
C ARG A 78 14.95 3.35 5.53
N PHE A 79 14.14 4.21 6.14
CA PHE A 79 13.65 3.99 7.50
C PHE A 79 12.68 2.82 7.56
N VAL A 80 11.76 2.75 6.59
CA VAL A 80 10.79 1.67 6.48
C VAL A 80 11.50 0.34 6.27
N LYS A 81 12.47 0.29 5.36
CA LYS A 81 13.30 -0.89 5.09
C LYS A 81 14.01 -1.39 6.36
N LYS A 82 14.66 -0.49 7.11
CA LYS A 82 15.30 -0.83 8.39
C LYS A 82 14.30 -1.37 9.41
N SER A 83 13.12 -0.76 9.53
CA SER A 83 12.07 -1.22 10.45
C SER A 83 11.51 -2.59 10.06
N ILE A 84 11.34 -2.86 8.76
CA ILE A 84 10.92 -4.17 8.24
C ILE A 84 11.98 -5.22 8.54
N GLU A 85 13.25 -4.94 8.27
CA GLU A 85 14.37 -5.85 8.57
C GLU A 85 14.45 -6.18 10.07
N ALA A 86 14.31 -5.17 10.94
CA ALA A 86 14.22 -5.35 12.39
C ALA A 86 13.00 -6.20 12.81
N SER A 87 11.94 -6.20 12.00
CA SER A 87 10.70 -6.96 12.24
C SER A 87 10.71 -8.36 11.61
N ARG A 88 11.90 -8.93 11.32
CA ARG A 88 12.12 -10.23 10.66
C ARG A 88 11.86 -10.22 9.15
N GLY A 89 11.91 -9.05 8.51
CA GLY A 89 11.77 -8.90 7.08
C GLY A 89 10.32 -8.94 6.58
N LEU A 90 10.15 -8.84 5.26
CA LEU A 90 8.85 -8.83 4.58
C LEU A 90 8.02 -10.11 4.79
N SER A 91 8.66 -11.23 5.10
CA SER A 91 7.99 -12.50 5.40
C SER A 91 7.12 -12.43 6.66
N ALA A 92 7.46 -11.59 7.64
CA ALA A 92 6.62 -11.33 8.81
C ALA A 92 5.26 -10.71 8.44
N PHE A 93 5.20 -10.10 7.25
CA PHE A 93 4.03 -9.48 6.66
C PHE A 93 3.43 -10.33 5.54
N GLY A 94 3.80 -11.61 5.44
CA GLY A 94 3.27 -12.53 4.42
C GLY A 94 3.60 -12.13 2.98
N GLN A 95 4.67 -11.35 2.79
CA GLN A 95 5.15 -10.91 1.48
C GLN A 95 6.40 -11.70 1.08
N GLU A 96 6.62 -11.85 -0.23
CA GLU A 96 7.85 -12.45 -0.75
C GLU A 96 9.09 -11.62 -0.36
N ALA A 97 10.24 -12.29 -0.31
CA ALA A 97 11.49 -11.60 -0.04
C ALA A 97 11.89 -10.76 -1.26
N GLY A 98 12.11 -9.47 -1.04
CA GLY A 98 12.51 -8.53 -2.09
C GLY A 98 11.71 -7.22 -2.01
N TYR A 99 12.32 -6.12 -2.44
CA TYR A 99 11.69 -4.79 -2.44
C TYR A 99 11.22 -4.39 -3.84
N THR A 100 10.95 -5.38 -4.69
CA THR A 100 10.47 -5.20 -6.05
C THR A 100 9.08 -5.81 -6.19
N ARG A 101 8.21 -5.14 -6.92
CA ARG A 101 6.85 -5.57 -7.20
C ARG A 101 6.56 -5.35 -8.68
N LYS A 102 5.86 -6.29 -9.30
CA LYS A 102 5.26 -6.10 -10.63
C LYS A 102 3.78 -5.84 -10.45
N GLU A 103 3.31 -4.71 -10.97
CA GLU A 103 1.90 -4.32 -10.90
C GLU A 103 1.27 -4.36 -12.29
N THR A 104 0.00 -4.73 -12.34
CA THR A 104 -0.83 -4.59 -13.53
C THR A 104 -1.88 -3.54 -13.24
N ILE A 105 -1.88 -2.48 -14.05
CA ILE A 105 -2.78 -1.36 -13.87
C ILE A 105 -3.73 -1.37 -15.04
N LEU A 106 -4.99 -1.68 -14.73
CA LEU A 106 -6.07 -1.64 -15.69
C LEU A 106 -6.57 -0.18 -15.80
N VAL A 107 -6.84 0.24 -17.03
CA VAL A 107 -7.36 1.56 -17.41
C VAL A 107 -8.78 1.38 -17.92
#